data_AF-A0A6H2DSA1-F1
#
_entry.id   AF-A0A6H2DSA1-F1
#
_cell.length_a   1.000
_cell.length_b   1.000
_cell.length_c   1.000
_cell.angle_alpha   90.00
_cell.angle_beta   90.00
_cell.angle_gamma   90.00
#
_symmetry.space_group_name_H-M   'P 1'
#
loop_
_entity.id
_entity.type
_entity.pdbx_description
1 polymer ?
#
loop_
_entity_poly.entity_id
_entity_poly.type
_entity_poly.pdbx_seq_one_letter_code
_entity_poly.pdbx_strand_id
1 'polypeptide(L)'
;MFSSGFVLPDTARADVTVTFYSHEFGESFPHAFYTVKGKLDNGQIVDDAHGFTAINVSPAILWGSVKGIVKAPPANYIAKSDSQFSISISDAAYRKLMAKVAKWKAIPQKSYNLNKRNCVHFVEDAMALLGLKTNPKTKYRKKPTSFMKEIVALNPGLKK
;
A
#
# COMPACT_ATOMS: atom_id res chain seq x y z
N MET A 1 2.44 53.71 18.85
CA MET A 1 2.35 52.93 17.60
C MET A 1 2.45 51.47 17.99
N PHE A 2 1.35 50.72 17.92
CA PHE A 2 1.33 49.29 18.25
C PHE A 2 1.78 48.50 17.01
N SER A 3 2.92 47.82 17.10
CA SER A 3 3.35 46.86 16.08
C SER A 3 2.48 45.61 16.18
N SER A 4 1.52 45.47 15.26
CA SER A 4 0.80 44.21 15.06
C SER A 4 1.72 43.20 14.38
N GLY A 5 2.20 42.22 15.15
CA GLY A 5 2.87 41.04 14.62
C GLY A 5 1.88 40.18 13.83
N PHE A 6 2.20 39.92 12.57
CA PHE A 6 1.48 38.98 11.72
C PHE A 6 1.87 37.56 12.17
N VAL A 7 0.97 36.86 12.86
CA VAL A 7 1.12 35.42 13.09
C VAL A 7 0.62 34.74 11.82
N LEU A 8 1.53 34.20 11.01
CA LEU A 8 1.17 33.28 9.94
C LEU A 8 0.59 32.02 10.60
N PRO A 9 -0.63 31.58 10.25
CA PRO A 9 -1.14 30.31 10.75
C PRO A 9 -0.23 29.19 10.26
N ASP A 10 0.26 28.39 11.20
CA ASP A 10 0.90 27.12 10.91
C ASP A 10 -0.17 26.24 10.25
N THR A 11 -0.16 26.17 8.92
CA THR A 11 -0.94 25.16 8.20
C THR A 11 -0.34 23.82 8.58
N ALA A 12 -0.83 23.24 9.67
CA ALA A 12 -0.63 21.85 10.01
C ALA A 12 -1.14 21.04 8.81
N ARG A 13 -0.24 20.74 7.86
CA ARG A 13 -0.57 19.92 6.71
C ARG A 13 -0.96 18.56 7.26
N ALA A 14 -2.20 18.15 7.02
CA ALA A 14 -2.61 16.78 7.22
C ALA A 14 -1.68 15.87 6.39
N ASP A 15 -0.72 15.25 7.06
CA ASP A 15 0.22 14.32 6.44
C ASP A 15 -0.23 12.91 6.79
N VAL A 16 -1.09 12.35 5.93
CA VAL A 16 -1.35 10.91 5.97
C VAL A 16 -0.12 10.21 5.41
N THR A 17 0.51 9.39 6.22
CA THR A 17 1.67 8.58 5.83
C THR A 17 1.19 7.23 5.31
N VAL A 18 1.63 6.88 4.10
CA VAL A 18 1.48 5.53 3.54
C VAL A 18 2.83 4.84 3.61
N THR A 19 2.91 3.73 4.34
CA THR A 19 4.13 2.92 4.44
C THR A 19 3.93 1.62 3.70
N PHE A 20 4.81 1.32 2.74
CA PHE A 20 4.76 0.11 1.94
C PHE A 20 5.67 -0.97 2.54
N TYR A 21 5.11 -2.16 2.69
CA TYR A 21 5.77 -3.30 3.31
C TYR A 21 5.92 -4.45 2.33
N SER A 22 6.97 -5.22 2.51
CA SER A 22 7.09 -6.55 1.95
C SER A 22 7.43 -7.58 3.01
N HIS A 23 7.08 -8.82 2.71
CA HIS A 23 7.46 -9.99 3.48
C HIS A 23 7.86 -11.07 2.48
N GLU A 24 9.05 -11.62 2.64
CA GLU A 24 9.59 -12.68 1.78
C GLU A 24 9.49 -14.05 2.47
N PHE A 25 9.84 -15.10 1.72
CA PHE A 25 9.73 -16.49 2.14
C PHE A 25 10.32 -16.77 3.53
N GLY A 26 9.54 -17.52 4.31
CA GLY A 26 9.83 -18.05 5.64
C GLY A 26 8.68 -18.99 6.02
N GLU A 27 8.17 -18.90 7.25
CA GLU A 27 6.97 -19.66 7.67
C GLU A 27 5.66 -19.16 7.04
N SER A 28 5.68 -17.99 6.40
CA SER A 28 4.48 -17.31 5.92
C SER A 28 4.50 -17.06 4.41
N PHE A 29 3.30 -16.96 3.83
CA PHE A 29 3.11 -16.64 2.42
C PHE A 29 3.69 -15.26 2.09
N PRO A 30 4.55 -15.12 1.06
CA PRO A 30 5.12 -13.84 0.67
C PRO A 30 4.03 -12.81 0.38
N HIS A 31 4.24 -11.58 0.84
CA HIS A 31 3.21 -10.54 0.74
C HIS A 31 3.78 -9.15 0.47
N ALA A 32 2.95 -8.34 -0.17
CA ALA A 32 3.13 -6.90 -0.34
C ALA A 32 1.83 -6.23 0.10
N PHE A 33 1.96 -5.20 0.94
CA PHE A 33 0.83 -4.46 1.49
C PHE A 33 1.28 -3.06 1.89
N TYR A 34 0.35 -2.23 2.37
CA TYR A 34 0.69 -0.94 2.94
C TYR A 34 -0.16 -0.61 4.16
N THR A 35 0.37 0.23 5.04
CA THR A 35 -0.38 0.89 6.11
C THR A 35 -0.67 2.32 5.72
N VAL A 36 -1.69 2.91 6.34
CA VAL A 36 -2.08 4.30 6.18
C VAL A 36 -2.30 4.87 7.57
N LYS A 37 -1.53 5.88 7.96
CA LYS A 37 -1.58 6.47 9.30
C LYS A 37 -1.55 7.99 9.26
N GLY A 38 -2.35 8.65 10.08
CA GLY A 38 -2.32 10.11 10.23
C GLY A 38 -3.65 10.68 10.71
N LYS A 39 -3.83 11.98 10.47
CA LYS A 39 -5.05 12.71 10.78
C LYS A 39 -5.42 13.57 9.58
N LEU A 40 -6.67 13.45 9.12
CA LEU A 40 -7.22 14.27 8.03
C LEU A 40 -7.58 15.67 8.53
N ASP A 41 -7.78 16.62 7.60
CA ASP A 41 -8.14 18.01 7.92
C ASP A 41 -9.44 18.13 8.72
N ASN A 42 -10.39 17.20 8.50
CA ASN A 42 -11.65 17.13 9.23
C ASN A 42 -11.52 16.55 10.65
N GLY A 43 -10.31 16.25 11.10
CA GLY A 43 -10.01 15.70 12.42
C GLY A 43 -10.08 14.17 12.51
N GLN A 44 -10.48 13.47 11.46
CA GLN A 44 -10.55 12.02 11.43
C GLN A 44 -9.16 11.40 11.59
N ILE A 45 -9.00 10.52 12.59
CA ILE A 45 -7.81 9.69 12.74
C ILE A 45 -7.87 8.52 11.76
N VAL A 46 -6.76 8.27 11.08
CA VAL A 46 -6.58 7.15 10.17
C VAL A 46 -5.48 6.26 10.74
N ASP A 47 -5.80 4.98 10.95
CA ASP A 47 -4.85 3.92 11.24
C ASP A 47 -5.40 2.62 10.64
N ASP A 48 -5.01 2.33 9.40
CA ASP A 48 -5.51 1.18 8.65
C ASP A 48 -4.36 0.48 7.90
N ALA A 49 -4.61 -0.75 7.45
CA ALA A 49 -3.70 -1.52 6.61
C ALA A 49 -4.46 -2.25 5.50
N HIS A 50 -3.84 -2.37 4.34
CA HIS A 50 -4.45 -2.99 3.18
C HIS A 50 -3.47 -3.89 2.43
N GLY A 51 -3.85 -5.15 2.26
CA GLY A 51 -3.21 -6.11 1.38
C GLY A 51 -4.24 -6.94 0.62
N PHE A 52 -3.88 -7.41 -0.58
CA PHE A 52 -4.73 -8.28 -1.39
C PHE A 52 -4.18 -9.71 -1.39
N THR A 53 -4.95 -10.65 -0.86
CA THR A 53 -4.52 -12.04 -0.65
C THR A 53 -5.60 -13.04 -1.05
N ALA A 54 -5.25 -14.32 -1.14
CA ALA A 54 -6.22 -15.40 -1.23
C ALA A 54 -6.95 -15.55 0.11
N ILE A 55 -8.25 -15.86 0.09
CA ILE A 55 -9.01 -16.15 1.32
C ILE A 55 -8.41 -17.36 2.04
N ASN A 56 -8.13 -18.42 1.27
CA ASN A 56 -7.44 -19.62 1.74
C ASN A 56 -6.12 -19.74 0.98
N VAL A 57 -5.00 -19.66 1.70
CA VAL A 57 -3.68 -19.91 1.12
C VAL A 57 -3.50 -21.43 1.03
N SER A 58 -3.48 -21.96 -0.20
CA SER A 58 -3.28 -23.38 -0.46
C SER A 58 -2.55 -23.59 -1.79
N PRO A 59 -2.05 -24.81 -2.07
CA PRO A 59 -1.42 -25.13 -3.36
C PRO A 59 -2.32 -24.83 -4.58
N ALA A 60 -3.65 -24.77 -4.39
CA ALA A 60 -4.63 -24.43 -5.44
C ALA A 60 -4.32 -23.13 -6.18
N ILE A 61 -3.66 -22.20 -5.51
CA ILE A 61 -3.22 -20.91 -6.02
C ILE A 61 -2.25 -21.06 -7.22
N LEU A 62 -1.50 -22.17 -7.28
CA LEU A 62 -0.56 -22.45 -8.38
C LEU A 62 -1.27 -22.88 -9.67
N TRP A 63 -2.48 -23.45 -9.56
CA TRP A 63 -3.22 -24.00 -10.71
C TRP A 63 -4.27 -23.05 -11.29
N GLY A 64 -4.47 -21.86 -10.71
CA GLY A 64 -5.40 -20.89 -11.29
C GLY A 64 -5.86 -19.81 -10.32
N SER A 65 -6.97 -19.18 -10.68
CA SER A 65 -7.59 -18.17 -9.83
C SER A 65 -8.31 -18.82 -8.64
N VAL A 66 -8.18 -18.24 -7.46
CA VAL A 66 -8.88 -18.60 -6.22
C VAL A 66 -9.65 -17.41 -5.67
N LYS A 67 -10.47 -17.63 -4.63
CA LYS A 67 -11.17 -16.53 -3.97
C LYS A 67 -10.15 -15.56 -3.35
N GLY A 68 -10.25 -14.28 -3.68
CA GLY A 68 -9.39 -13.21 -3.16
C GLY A 68 -10.11 -12.29 -2.20
N ILE A 69 -9.35 -11.58 -1.37
CA ILE A 69 -9.85 -10.59 -0.41
C ILE A 69 -8.83 -9.46 -0.23
N VAL A 70 -9.33 -8.23 -0.09
CA VAL A 70 -8.54 -7.12 0.45
C VAL A 70 -8.83 -7.02 1.94
N LYS A 71 -7.79 -7.19 2.77
CA LYS A 71 -7.90 -7.06 4.23
C LYS A 71 -6.60 -6.51 4.82
N ALA A 72 -6.68 -6.00 6.04
CA ALA A 72 -5.50 -5.71 6.84
C ALA A 72 -4.76 -7.02 7.16
N PRO A 73 -3.43 -7.09 6.96
CA PRO A 73 -2.63 -8.14 7.57
C PRO A 73 -2.72 -8.07 9.10
N PRO A 74 -2.62 -9.20 9.82
CA PRO A 74 -2.59 -9.21 11.28
C PRO A 74 -1.46 -8.33 11.85
N ALA A 75 -1.68 -7.69 13.00
CA ALA A 75 -0.71 -6.77 13.59
C ALA A 75 0.68 -7.40 13.82
N ASN A 76 0.72 -8.65 14.31
CA ASN A 76 1.97 -9.40 14.49
C ASN A 76 2.70 -9.70 13.16
N TYR A 77 1.95 -9.84 12.06
CA TYR A 77 2.52 -10.01 10.73
C TYR A 77 3.13 -8.71 10.22
N ILE A 78 2.44 -7.58 10.43
CA ILE A 78 2.98 -6.24 10.09
C ILE A 78 4.26 -5.97 10.86
N ALA A 79 4.28 -6.25 12.17
CA ALA A 79 5.46 -6.05 13.02
C ALA A 79 6.70 -6.87 12.61
N LYS A 80 6.49 -8.02 11.95
CA LYS A 80 7.54 -8.90 11.42
C LYS A 80 7.84 -8.66 9.94
N SER A 81 7.20 -7.68 9.31
CA SER A 81 7.39 -7.36 7.90
C SER A 81 8.40 -6.23 7.71
N ASP A 82 9.07 -6.22 6.58
CA ASP A 82 10.04 -5.19 6.26
C ASP A 82 9.32 -3.94 5.75
N SER A 83 9.43 -2.83 6.49
CA SER A 83 9.08 -1.50 5.98
C SER A 83 10.09 -1.11 4.90
N GLN A 84 9.60 -0.89 3.68
CA GLN A 84 10.46 -0.61 2.53
C GLN A 84 10.68 0.88 2.33
N PHE A 85 9.59 1.67 2.37
CA PHE A 85 9.62 3.13 2.29
C PHE A 85 8.26 3.70 2.69
N SER A 86 8.23 5.01 2.97
CA SER A 86 7.00 5.76 3.25
C SER A 86 6.86 6.99 2.37
N ILE A 87 5.62 7.40 2.13
CA ILE A 87 5.28 8.67 1.47
C ILE A 87 4.17 9.38 2.25
N SER A 88 4.27 10.71 2.35
CA SER A 88 3.18 11.55 2.83
C SER A 88 2.25 11.88 1.66
N ILE A 89 0.94 11.78 1.89
CA ILE A 89 -0.09 12.05 0.90
C ILE A 89 -1.11 13.04 1.48
N SER A 90 -1.73 13.82 0.59
CA SER A 90 -2.82 14.71 0.97
C SER A 90 -4.12 13.94 1.24
N ASP A 91 -5.05 14.58 1.94
CA ASP A 91 -6.44 14.15 2.12
C ASP A 91 -7.12 13.72 0.82
N ALA A 92 -6.89 14.45 -0.27
CA ALA A 92 -7.46 14.13 -1.58
C ALA A 92 -6.86 12.84 -2.16
N ALA A 93 -5.54 12.64 -2.01
CA ALA A 93 -4.88 11.41 -2.43
C ALA A 93 -5.31 10.22 -1.55
N TYR A 94 -5.50 10.43 -0.24
CA TYR A 94 -6.04 9.42 0.67
C TYR A 94 -7.44 8.97 0.22
N ARG A 95 -8.36 9.88 -0.05
CA ARG A 95 -9.70 9.53 -0.54
C ARG A 95 -9.67 8.75 -1.84
N LYS A 96 -8.79 9.13 -2.79
CA LYS A 96 -8.57 8.38 -4.03
C LYS A 96 -8.04 6.97 -3.77
N LEU A 97 -7.10 6.83 -2.83
CA LEU A 97 -6.55 5.54 -2.42
C LEU A 97 -7.62 4.63 -1.81
N MET A 98 -8.46 5.15 -0.91
CA MET A 98 -9.57 4.39 -0.32
C MET A 98 -10.62 3.98 -1.36
N ALA A 99 -10.92 4.86 -2.34
CA ALA A 99 -11.79 4.50 -3.46
C ALA A 99 -11.17 3.38 -4.33
N LYS A 100 -9.84 3.38 -4.52
CA LYS A 100 -9.13 2.28 -5.20
C LYS A 100 -9.21 0.98 -4.39
N VAL A 101 -9.05 1.02 -3.07
CA VAL A 101 -9.24 -0.15 -2.18
C VAL A 101 -10.65 -0.72 -2.33
N ALA A 102 -11.69 0.13 -2.34
CA ALA A 102 -13.07 -0.30 -2.54
C ALA A 102 -13.27 -0.99 -3.89
N LYS A 103 -12.68 -0.47 -4.97
CA LYS A 103 -12.71 -1.12 -6.30
C LYS A 103 -12.08 -2.52 -6.28
N TRP A 104 -10.96 -2.68 -5.58
CA TRP A 104 -10.32 -3.99 -5.42
C TRP A 104 -11.16 -4.97 -4.58
N LYS A 105 -11.83 -4.49 -3.53
CA LYS A 105 -12.78 -5.29 -2.74
C LYS A 105 -13.97 -5.78 -3.58
N ALA A 106 -14.42 -4.98 -4.55
CA ALA A 106 -15.58 -5.27 -5.39
C ALA A 106 -15.30 -6.19 -6.59
N ILE A 107 -14.07 -6.68 -6.79
CA ILE A 107 -13.74 -7.55 -7.94
C ILE A 107 -14.52 -8.88 -7.84
N PRO A 108 -15.25 -9.29 -8.90
CA PRO A 108 -15.95 -10.58 -8.94
C PRO A 108 -15.01 -11.76 -8.70
N GLN A 109 -15.52 -12.76 -7.97
CA GLN A 109 -14.74 -13.95 -7.64
C GLN A 109 -14.76 -14.97 -8.79
N LYS A 110 -13.70 -15.75 -9.02
CA LYS A 110 -12.43 -15.85 -8.26
C LYS A 110 -11.45 -14.74 -8.66
N SER A 111 -11.05 -13.90 -7.71
CA SER A 111 -10.32 -12.66 -8.01
C SER A 111 -8.79 -12.75 -7.84
N TYR A 112 -8.27 -13.68 -7.02
CA TYR A 112 -6.83 -13.79 -6.74
C TYR A 112 -6.14 -14.78 -7.67
N ASN A 113 -5.00 -14.39 -8.24
CA ASN A 113 -4.18 -15.21 -9.13
C ASN A 113 -2.70 -14.78 -9.08
N LEU A 114 -1.77 -15.71 -8.89
CA LEU A 114 -0.33 -15.39 -8.77
C LEU A 114 0.28 -14.67 -9.96
N ASN A 115 -0.24 -14.88 -11.16
CA ASN A 115 0.33 -14.33 -12.39
C ASN A 115 -0.43 -13.08 -12.86
N LYS A 116 -1.75 -13.02 -12.59
CA LYS A 116 -2.63 -12.00 -13.20
C LYS A 116 -3.13 -10.94 -12.23
N ARG A 117 -3.25 -11.27 -10.94
CA ARG A 117 -3.84 -10.37 -9.93
C ARG A 117 -3.51 -10.84 -8.51
N ASN A 118 -2.47 -10.28 -7.93
CA ASN A 118 -1.97 -10.66 -6.59
C ASN A 118 -1.61 -9.41 -5.77
N CYS A 119 -0.95 -9.60 -4.63
CA CYS A 119 -0.49 -8.52 -3.75
C CYS A 119 0.39 -7.48 -4.46
N VAL A 120 1.31 -7.90 -5.34
CA VAL A 120 2.19 -6.99 -6.10
C VAL A 120 1.39 -6.09 -7.04
N HIS A 121 0.41 -6.65 -7.74
CA HIS A 121 -0.47 -5.86 -8.61
C HIS A 121 -1.29 -4.85 -7.80
N PHE A 122 -1.78 -5.25 -6.63
CA PHE A 122 -2.53 -4.37 -5.74
C PHE A 122 -1.72 -3.18 -5.24
N VAL A 123 -0.49 -3.41 -4.77
CA VAL A 123 0.37 -2.31 -4.30
C VAL A 123 0.88 -1.46 -5.46
N GLU A 124 1.17 -2.04 -6.64
CA GLU A 124 1.55 -1.28 -7.82
C GLU A 124 0.44 -0.32 -8.26
N ASP A 125 -0.82 -0.78 -8.24
CA ASP A 125 -2.00 0.03 -8.53
C ASP A 125 -2.12 1.24 -7.60
N ALA A 126 -1.79 1.06 -6.31
CA ALA A 126 -1.76 2.12 -5.32
C ALA A 126 -0.58 3.09 -5.56
N MET A 127 0.61 2.56 -5.83
CA MET A 127 1.81 3.36 -6.10
C MET A 127 1.64 4.23 -7.34
N ALA A 128 1.13 3.66 -8.44
CA ALA A 128 0.86 4.39 -9.67
C ALA A 128 -0.21 5.47 -9.46
N LEU A 129 -1.26 5.19 -8.68
CA LEU A 129 -2.27 6.18 -8.30
C LEU A 129 -1.66 7.37 -7.52
N LEU A 130 -0.66 7.09 -6.68
CA LEU A 130 0.05 8.09 -5.86
C LEU A 130 1.20 8.77 -6.61
N GLY A 131 1.35 8.52 -7.91
CA GLY A 131 2.32 9.22 -8.77
C GLY A 131 3.74 8.65 -8.72
N LEU A 132 3.94 7.49 -8.11
CA LEU A 132 5.24 6.80 -8.16
C LEU A 132 5.45 6.19 -9.55
N LYS A 133 6.69 6.24 -10.03
CA LYS A 133 7.10 5.52 -11.24
C LYS A 133 7.08 4.02 -10.96
N THR A 134 6.38 3.26 -11.81
CA THR A 134 6.29 1.80 -11.72
C THR A 134 6.81 1.14 -13.00
N ASN A 135 6.94 -0.18 -13.00
CA ASN A 135 7.30 -0.97 -14.17
C ASN A 135 6.20 -2.02 -14.43
N PRO A 136 5.20 -1.73 -15.29
CA PRO A 136 4.13 -2.67 -15.62
C PRO A 136 4.63 -4.00 -16.21
N LYS A 137 5.86 -4.03 -16.75
CA LYS A 137 6.51 -5.22 -17.32
C LYS A 137 7.46 -5.92 -16.33
N THR A 138 7.43 -5.56 -15.04
CA THR A 138 8.31 -6.16 -14.03
C THR A 138 8.19 -7.68 -14.00
N LYS A 139 9.33 -8.34 -13.89
CA LYS A 139 9.42 -9.80 -13.67
C LYS A 139 9.18 -10.19 -12.21
N TYR A 140 9.12 -9.24 -11.28
CA TYR A 140 9.05 -9.49 -9.84
C TYR A 140 7.61 -9.67 -9.30
N ARG A 141 6.68 -10.12 -10.15
CA ARG A 141 5.26 -10.31 -9.79
C ARG A 141 5.01 -11.25 -8.62
N LYS A 142 5.95 -12.14 -8.30
CA LYS A 142 5.87 -13.10 -7.19
C LYS A 142 6.99 -12.91 -6.15
N LYS A 143 7.72 -11.79 -6.22
CA LYS A 143 8.87 -11.48 -5.36
C LYS A 143 8.69 -10.10 -4.73
N PRO A 144 7.81 -9.97 -3.71
CA PRO A 144 7.44 -8.69 -3.10
C PRO A 144 8.60 -7.74 -2.79
N THR A 145 9.64 -8.20 -2.12
CA THR A 145 10.82 -7.37 -1.78
C THR A 145 11.63 -7.01 -3.01
N SER A 146 11.78 -7.92 -3.98
CA SER A 146 12.46 -7.57 -5.24
C SER A 146 11.70 -6.50 -6.02
N PHE A 147 10.36 -6.59 -6.03
CA PHE A 147 9.49 -5.57 -6.62
C PHE A 147 9.65 -4.23 -5.89
N MET A 148 9.61 -4.21 -4.55
CA MET A 148 9.77 -2.98 -3.77
C MET A 148 11.13 -2.30 -4.01
N LYS A 149 12.21 -3.09 -4.11
CA LYS A 149 13.55 -2.59 -4.46
C LYS A 149 13.58 -1.97 -5.86
N GLU A 150 12.89 -2.56 -6.83
CA GLU A 150 12.75 -1.97 -8.17
C GLU A 150 12.01 -0.62 -8.11
N ILE A 151 10.92 -0.53 -7.34
CA ILE A 151 10.18 0.73 -7.16
C ILE A 151 11.08 1.81 -6.54
N VAL A 152 11.85 1.49 -5.50
CA VAL A 152 12.80 2.44 -4.90
C VAL A 152 13.84 2.89 -5.93
N ALA A 153 14.41 1.98 -6.72
CA ALA A 153 15.39 2.32 -7.75
C ALA A 153 14.80 3.24 -8.85
N LEU A 154 13.52 3.07 -9.19
CA LEU A 154 12.82 3.92 -10.17
C LEU A 154 12.47 5.32 -9.61
N ASN A 155 12.48 5.49 -8.29
CA ASN A 155 12.06 6.70 -7.59
C ASN A 155 13.15 7.14 -6.59
N PRO A 156 14.27 7.72 -7.05
CA PRO A 156 15.43 8.03 -6.21
C PRO A 156 15.18 9.04 -5.07
N GLY A 157 14.01 9.69 -5.04
CA GLY A 157 13.58 10.55 -3.95
C GLY A 157 12.90 9.83 -2.77
N LEU A 158 12.60 8.53 -2.90
CA LEU A 158 12.04 7.75 -1.80
C LEU A 158 13.09 7.52 -0.71
N LYS A 159 12.71 7.83 0.52
CA LYS A 159 13.52 7.55 1.70
C LYS A 159 12.99 6.29 2.38
N LYS A 160 13.91 5.50 2.92
CA LYS A 160 13.57 4.40 3.82
C LYS A 160 13.28 4.95 5.21
#